data_AF-A0A2E9WM71-F1
#
_entry.id   AF-A0A2E9WM71-F1
#
_cell.length_a   1.000
_cell.length_b   1.000
_cell.length_c   1.000
_cell.angle_alpha   90.00
_cell.angle_beta   90.00
_cell.angle_gamma   90.00
#
_symmetry.space_group_name_H-M   'P 1'
#
loop_
_entity.id
_entity.type
_entity.pdbx_description
1 polymer ?
#
loop_
_entity_poly.entity_id
_entity_poly.type
_entity_poly.pdbx_seq_one_letter_code
_entity_poly.pdbx_strand_id
1 'polypeptide(L)'
;ALVAPALLALQIAFVAYPMTGMESTAFSFFATLSFYLLHQKAQDRTGGRVLLVVSLLALSLTRFDGFILAGILAGFPLFVKRGWRGLLVPLVAVAVGLVAYNAWRLSTYPTALPNSFHAKIHFSPFRIRKGLSYVWEFFENRALLLALCMMPLALSRVSNLGRYLIWAVGIQLAYVGFVGGDWMPNHRFLYHVLPLVILLAQEGTWNLWGHLEPRLTSKRRASTLLMAILLGSAALTLYEDVRAGILPDKQFFDHHEAKVIGEALNDLLPEGSVIALEWGGIIPYYTRHEVLDTFGITDREISGGDFPSSIWGRQVSPEYVASRGPDLVAPCARIFPTEKAALRSTRGKAPCNYRYYMRMNNPSMGYVLKILRLGEGQYWPAIVKADGPLAK
;
A
#
# COMPACT_ATOMS: atom_id res chain seq x y z
N ALA A 1 -0.04 -20.69 -21.95
CA ALA A 1 1.22 -20.15 -21.38
C ALA A 1 1.21 -18.61 -21.32
N LEU A 2 0.86 -17.89 -22.40
CA LEU A 2 0.97 -16.43 -22.45
C LEU A 2 -0.24 -15.64 -21.90
N VAL A 3 -1.35 -16.31 -21.57
CA VAL A 3 -2.58 -15.64 -21.10
C VAL A 3 -2.36 -14.90 -19.77
N ALA A 4 -1.84 -15.56 -18.74
CA ALA A 4 -1.61 -14.92 -17.44
C ALA A 4 -0.63 -13.74 -17.51
N PRO A 5 0.55 -13.84 -18.16
CA PRO A 5 1.43 -12.68 -18.34
C PRO A 5 0.78 -11.54 -19.12
N ALA A 6 0.03 -11.82 -20.18
CA ALA A 6 -0.67 -10.79 -20.95
C ALA A 6 -1.75 -10.08 -20.14
N LEU A 7 -2.57 -10.83 -19.38
CA LEU A 7 -3.58 -10.26 -18.50
C LEU A 7 -2.96 -9.41 -17.39
N LEU A 8 -1.82 -9.82 -16.84
CA LEU A 8 -1.08 -9.07 -15.81
C LEU A 8 -0.52 -7.76 -16.38
N ALA A 9 0.06 -7.80 -17.57
CA ALA A 9 0.63 -6.62 -18.24
C ALA A 9 -0.42 -5.55 -18.56
N LEU A 10 -1.69 -5.94 -18.71
CA LEU A 10 -2.82 -5.03 -18.94
C LEU A 10 -3.39 -4.42 -17.65
N GLN A 11 -2.87 -4.78 -16.46
CA GLN A 11 -3.33 -4.21 -15.20
C GLN A 11 -2.59 -2.92 -14.89
N ILE A 12 -3.31 -1.80 -14.89
CA ILE A 12 -2.73 -0.45 -14.77
C ILE A 12 -1.85 -0.31 -13.52
N ALA A 13 -2.26 -0.85 -12.38
CA ALA A 13 -1.48 -0.67 -11.16
C ALA A 13 -0.22 -1.53 -11.14
N PHE A 14 -0.19 -2.65 -11.87
CA PHE A 14 1.05 -3.42 -12.06
C PHE A 14 2.07 -2.66 -12.91
N VAL A 15 1.61 -1.76 -13.79
CA VAL A 15 2.46 -0.86 -14.60
C VAL A 15 2.81 0.42 -13.83
N ALA A 16 1.86 0.98 -13.08
CA ALA A 16 2.00 2.29 -12.44
C ALA A 16 2.82 2.24 -11.14
N TYR A 17 2.63 1.22 -10.29
CA TYR A 17 3.36 1.15 -9.02
C TYR A 17 4.88 1.01 -9.12
N PRO A 18 5.46 0.28 -10.10
CA PRO A 18 6.90 0.31 -10.33
C PRO A 18 7.45 1.74 -10.50
N MET A 19 6.67 2.64 -11.12
CA MET A 19 7.10 4.03 -11.37
C MET A 19 7.10 4.91 -10.11
N THR A 20 6.45 4.47 -9.04
CA THR A 20 6.38 5.20 -7.77
C THR A 20 7.57 4.97 -6.85
N GLY A 21 8.50 4.07 -7.23
CA GLY A 21 9.62 3.66 -6.37
C GLY A 21 9.21 2.84 -5.14
N MET A 22 7.95 2.43 -5.05
CA MET A 22 7.45 1.61 -3.95
C MET A 22 7.88 0.14 -4.09
N GLU A 23 7.97 -0.51 -2.94
CA GLU A 23 8.37 -1.90 -2.76
C GLU A 23 7.34 -2.92 -3.29
N SER A 24 6.15 -2.46 -3.67
CA SER A 24 4.99 -3.29 -4.02
C SER A 24 5.27 -4.32 -5.12
N THR A 25 6.03 -3.91 -6.13
CA THR A 25 6.39 -4.77 -7.28
C THR A 25 7.42 -5.82 -6.87
N ALA A 26 8.44 -5.44 -6.11
CA ALA A 26 9.43 -6.37 -5.56
C ALA A 26 8.76 -7.40 -4.64
N PHE A 27 7.82 -6.93 -3.80
CA PHE A 27 7.03 -7.80 -2.95
C PHE A 27 6.21 -8.82 -3.76
N SER A 28 5.53 -8.38 -4.82
CA SER A 28 4.76 -9.26 -5.69
C SER A 28 5.62 -10.28 -6.44
N PHE A 29 6.82 -9.86 -6.86
CA PHE A 29 7.83 -10.74 -7.44
C PHE A 29 8.24 -11.84 -6.45
N PHE A 30 8.67 -11.49 -5.23
CA PHE A 30 9.08 -12.49 -4.24
C PHE A 30 7.93 -13.38 -3.77
N ALA A 31 6.69 -12.88 -3.71
CA ALA A 31 5.52 -13.69 -3.45
C ALA A 31 5.30 -14.75 -4.56
N THR A 32 5.37 -14.32 -5.81
CA THR A 32 5.19 -15.19 -6.98
C THR A 32 6.34 -16.19 -7.11
N LEU A 33 7.58 -15.76 -6.88
CA LEU A 33 8.77 -16.61 -6.90
C LEU A 33 8.72 -17.65 -5.78
N SER A 34 8.38 -17.26 -4.56
CA SER A 34 8.23 -18.18 -3.43
C SER A 34 7.15 -19.23 -3.71
N PHE A 35 6.01 -18.79 -4.25
CA PHE A 35 4.94 -19.70 -4.68
C PHE A 35 5.44 -20.70 -5.73
N TYR A 36 6.12 -20.22 -6.78
CA TYR A 36 6.66 -21.04 -7.86
C TYR A 36 7.65 -22.08 -7.35
N LEU A 37 8.61 -21.67 -6.50
CA LEU A 37 9.63 -22.55 -5.94
C LEU A 37 9.02 -23.63 -5.06
N LEU A 38 8.08 -23.28 -4.19
CA LEU A 38 7.35 -24.25 -3.36
C LEU A 38 6.51 -25.21 -4.22
N HIS A 39 5.90 -24.71 -5.29
CA HIS A 39 5.14 -25.53 -6.23
C HIS A 39 6.03 -26.55 -6.96
N GLN A 40 7.21 -26.12 -7.42
CA GLN A 40 8.22 -26.94 -8.09
C GLN A 40 8.99 -27.87 -7.15
N LYS A 41 8.69 -27.84 -5.85
CA LYS A 41 9.42 -28.57 -4.81
C LYS A 41 10.92 -28.21 -4.77
N ALA A 42 11.25 -26.95 -5.01
CA ALA A 42 12.63 -26.46 -4.99
C ALA A 42 13.31 -26.75 -3.64
N GLN A 43 12.54 -26.84 -2.55
CA GLN A 43 13.03 -27.21 -1.23
C GLN A 43 13.66 -28.62 -1.15
N ASP A 44 13.42 -29.50 -2.11
CA ASP A 44 14.00 -30.84 -2.09
C ASP A 44 15.43 -30.85 -2.67
N ARG A 45 15.82 -29.83 -3.43
CA ARG A 45 17.12 -29.69 -4.10
C ARG A 45 17.98 -28.60 -3.46
N THR A 46 19.29 -28.81 -3.30
CA THR A 46 20.19 -27.85 -2.61
C THR A 46 20.11 -26.42 -3.17
N GLY A 47 20.29 -26.24 -4.49
CA GLY A 47 20.21 -24.90 -5.10
C GLY A 47 18.81 -24.27 -5.02
N GLY A 48 17.77 -25.10 -5.12
CA GLY A 48 16.38 -24.67 -4.96
C GLY A 48 16.05 -24.21 -3.54
N ARG A 49 16.62 -24.87 -2.51
CA ARG A 49 16.48 -24.47 -1.10
C ARG A 49 17.05 -23.09 -0.85
N VAL A 50 18.25 -22.82 -1.35
CA VAL A 50 18.89 -21.50 -1.16
C VAL A 50 18.04 -20.41 -1.80
N LEU A 51 17.59 -20.61 -3.04
CA LEU A 51 16.74 -19.63 -3.72
C LEU A 51 15.39 -19.44 -3.00
N LEU A 52 14.83 -20.51 -2.44
CA LEU A 52 13.60 -20.42 -1.64
C LEU A 52 13.82 -19.63 -0.35
N VAL A 53 14.93 -19.85 0.36
CA VAL A 53 15.30 -19.07 1.57
C VAL A 53 15.41 -17.59 1.22
N VAL A 54 16.17 -17.26 0.17
CA VAL A 54 16.35 -15.87 -0.27
C VAL A 54 15.01 -15.25 -0.65
N SER A 55 14.18 -15.97 -1.40
CA SER A 55 12.86 -15.48 -1.83
C SER A 55 11.91 -15.24 -0.65
N LEU A 56 11.82 -16.17 0.31
CA LEU A 56 10.95 -16.03 1.48
C LEU A 56 11.45 -14.96 2.45
N LEU A 57 12.77 -14.86 2.65
CA LEU A 57 13.37 -13.84 3.49
C LEU A 57 13.18 -12.45 2.86
N ALA A 58 13.44 -12.30 1.55
CA ALA A 58 13.20 -11.06 0.83
C ALA A 58 11.72 -10.66 0.88
N LEU A 59 10.79 -11.61 0.68
CA LEU A 59 9.35 -11.36 0.85
C LEU A 59 9.03 -10.81 2.25
N SER A 60 9.63 -11.42 3.28
CA SER A 60 9.39 -11.05 4.69
C SER A 60 10.03 -9.73 5.09
N LEU A 61 11.16 -9.36 4.49
CA LEU A 61 11.88 -8.11 4.80
C LEU A 61 11.43 -6.92 3.95
N THR A 62 10.86 -7.16 2.76
CA THR A 62 10.39 -6.09 1.87
C THR A 62 9.25 -5.30 2.50
N ARG A 63 8.38 -5.97 3.27
CA ARG A 63 7.29 -5.33 4.01
C ARG A 63 7.06 -5.99 5.36
N PHE A 64 6.60 -5.21 6.34
CA PHE A 64 6.30 -5.70 7.68
C PHE A 64 5.29 -6.86 7.66
N ASP A 65 4.31 -6.87 6.76
CA ASP A 65 3.33 -7.96 6.65
C ASP A 65 3.76 -9.12 5.73
N GLY A 66 4.96 -9.04 5.15
CA GLY A 66 5.47 -10.06 4.24
C GLY A 66 5.68 -11.43 4.85
N PHE A 67 6.05 -11.49 6.13
CA PHE A 67 6.22 -12.75 6.83
C PHE A 67 4.90 -13.54 6.94
N ILE A 68 3.75 -12.84 6.96
CA ILE A 68 2.43 -13.47 6.98
C ILE A 68 2.22 -14.21 5.65
N LEU A 69 2.45 -13.54 4.52
CA LEU A 69 2.33 -14.17 3.21
C LEU A 69 3.36 -15.29 3.00
N ALA A 70 4.60 -15.12 3.47
CA ALA A 70 5.61 -16.18 3.47
C ALA A 70 5.13 -17.43 4.24
N GLY A 71 4.55 -17.23 5.42
CA GLY A 71 3.95 -18.30 6.22
C GLY A 71 2.75 -18.97 5.54
N ILE A 72 1.86 -18.19 4.91
CA ILE A 72 0.72 -18.71 4.14
C ILE A 72 1.20 -19.62 3.00
N LEU A 73 2.19 -19.17 2.22
CA LEU A 73 2.75 -19.93 1.11
C LEU A 73 3.42 -21.21 1.59
N ALA A 74 4.28 -21.12 2.61
CA ALA A 74 4.96 -22.28 3.19
C ALA A 74 4.01 -23.25 3.93
N GLY A 75 2.85 -22.78 4.37
CA GLY A 75 1.84 -23.58 5.06
C GLY A 75 1.16 -24.61 4.17
N PHE A 76 0.90 -24.29 2.90
CA PHE A 76 0.14 -25.18 2.03
C PHE A 76 0.78 -26.58 1.85
N PRO A 77 2.09 -26.73 1.58
CA PRO A 77 2.72 -28.06 1.52
C PRO A 77 2.59 -28.88 2.82
N LEU A 78 2.49 -28.23 3.98
CA LEU A 78 2.33 -28.91 5.28
C LEU A 78 0.98 -29.64 5.37
N PHE A 79 -0.08 -29.03 4.82
CA PHE A 79 -1.43 -29.59 4.84
C PHE A 79 -1.68 -30.66 3.77
N VAL A 80 -0.96 -30.62 2.64
CA VAL A 80 -1.22 -31.50 1.47
C VAL A 80 -0.37 -32.79 1.48
N LYS A 81 -0.03 -33.32 2.67
CA LYS A 81 0.83 -34.52 2.84
C LYS A 81 2.16 -34.48 2.05
N ARG A 82 2.66 -33.30 1.68
CA ARG A 82 3.91 -33.15 0.91
C ARG A 82 5.18 -33.23 1.77
N GLY A 83 5.02 -33.46 3.07
CA GLY A 83 6.12 -33.60 4.02
C GLY A 83 6.69 -32.25 4.45
N TRP A 84 6.88 -32.08 5.76
CA TRP A 84 7.38 -30.83 6.37
C TRP A 84 8.91 -30.76 6.42
N ARG A 85 9.59 -31.91 6.32
CA ARG A 85 11.05 -32.04 6.49
C ARG A 85 11.86 -31.18 5.52
N GLY A 86 11.43 -31.08 4.26
CA GLY A 86 12.09 -30.24 3.26
C GLY A 86 11.99 -28.74 3.55
N LEU A 87 11.00 -28.33 4.35
CA LEU A 87 10.78 -26.93 4.72
C LEU A 87 11.51 -26.52 6.01
N LEU A 88 12.01 -27.47 6.81
CA LEU A 88 12.70 -27.15 8.06
C LEU A 88 13.86 -26.18 7.85
N VAL A 89 14.78 -26.51 6.93
CA VAL A 89 15.96 -25.69 6.68
C VAL A 89 15.56 -24.30 6.16
N PRO A 90 14.70 -24.16 5.13
CA PRO A 90 14.20 -22.84 4.72
C PRO A 90 13.54 -22.03 5.82
N LEU A 91 12.64 -22.65 6.61
CA LEU A 91 11.91 -21.94 7.66
C LEU A 91 12.82 -21.52 8.81
N VAL A 92 13.76 -22.38 9.23
CA VAL A 92 14.76 -22.04 10.26
C VAL A 92 15.66 -20.91 9.76
N ALA A 93 16.14 -20.97 8.52
CA ALA A 93 16.99 -19.92 7.95
C ALA A 93 16.25 -18.57 7.85
N VAL A 94 14.99 -18.57 7.42
CA VAL A 94 14.15 -17.36 7.41
C VAL A 94 13.93 -16.85 8.84
N ALA A 95 13.62 -17.72 9.80
CA ALA A 95 13.43 -17.34 11.20
C ALA A 95 14.71 -16.73 11.79
N VAL A 96 15.89 -17.33 11.56
CA VAL A 96 17.18 -16.78 11.99
C VAL A 96 17.44 -15.42 11.35
N GLY A 97 17.16 -15.27 10.05
CA GLY A 97 17.30 -13.99 9.35
C GLY A 97 16.39 -12.90 9.93
N LEU A 98 15.14 -13.24 10.23
CA LEU A 98 14.19 -12.32 10.87
C LEU A 98 14.60 -11.97 12.31
N VAL A 99 15.10 -12.93 13.09
CA VAL A 99 15.62 -12.68 14.45
C VAL A 99 16.84 -11.76 14.38
N ALA A 100 17.79 -12.01 13.48
CA ALA A 100 18.96 -11.17 13.29
C ALA A 100 18.57 -9.73 12.89
N TYR A 101 17.66 -9.58 11.93
CA TYR A 101 17.12 -8.27 11.54
C TYR A 101 16.45 -7.55 12.71
N ASN A 102 15.59 -8.24 13.47
CA ASN A 102 14.91 -7.64 14.61
C ASN A 102 15.87 -7.30 15.75
N ALA A 103 16.90 -8.11 16.01
CA ALA A 103 17.93 -7.82 17.01
C ALA A 103 18.71 -6.54 16.65
N TRP A 104 19.13 -6.40 15.39
CA TRP A 104 19.73 -5.17 14.88
C TRP A 104 18.78 -3.98 14.99
N ARG A 105 17.53 -4.14 14.54
CA ARG A 105 16.51 -3.09 14.58
C ARG A 105 16.21 -2.63 16.01
N LEU A 106 16.20 -3.54 16.99
CA LEU A 106 16.01 -3.23 18.40
C LEU A 106 17.18 -2.48 19.02
N SER A 107 18.39 -2.66 18.49
CA SER A 107 19.56 -1.86 18.91
C SER A 107 19.45 -0.40 18.50
N THR A 108 18.72 -0.11 17.41
CA THR A 108 18.47 1.24 16.91
C THR A 108 17.16 1.84 17.46
N TYR A 109 16.10 1.04 17.52
CA TYR A 109 14.75 1.46 17.91
C TYR A 109 14.26 0.62 19.11
N PRO A 110 14.10 1.20 20.31
CA PRO A 110 13.88 0.45 21.56
C PRO A 110 12.44 -0.07 21.74
N THR A 111 11.68 -0.24 20.67
CA THR A 111 10.29 -0.72 20.69
C THR A 111 10.18 -2.05 19.96
N ALA A 112 9.39 -3.00 20.45
CA ALA A 112 9.22 -4.30 19.79
C ALA A 112 8.56 -4.17 18.40
N LEU A 113 7.63 -3.23 18.26
CA LEU A 113 6.87 -2.98 17.04
C LEU A 113 7.13 -1.55 16.54
N PRO A 114 7.02 -1.29 15.22
CA PRO A 114 7.24 0.04 14.67
C PRO A 114 6.08 0.99 15.04
N ASN A 115 6.35 2.29 15.10
CA ASN A 115 5.32 3.31 15.35
C ASN A 115 4.16 3.22 14.34
N SER A 116 4.46 2.86 13.08
CA SER A 116 3.46 2.64 12.04
C SER A 116 2.45 1.52 12.33
N PHE A 117 2.81 0.54 13.17
CA PHE A 117 1.90 -0.49 13.69
C PHE A 117 0.93 0.16 14.70
N HIS A 118 1.47 0.86 15.69
CA HIS A 118 0.69 1.51 16.76
C HIS A 118 -0.27 2.57 16.20
N ALA A 119 0.21 3.42 15.29
CA ALA A 119 -0.58 4.45 14.63
C ALA A 119 -1.74 3.89 13.76
N LYS A 120 -1.81 2.58 13.53
CA LYS A 120 -2.77 1.96 12.62
C LYS A 120 -3.64 0.87 13.23
N ILE A 121 -3.49 0.42 14.47
CA ILE A 121 -4.06 -0.88 14.91
C ILE A 121 -5.37 -0.88 15.68
N HIS A 122 -6.07 0.25 15.77
CA HIS A 122 -7.40 0.28 16.40
C HIS A 122 -8.39 -0.71 15.75
N PHE A 123 -8.60 -1.85 16.42
CA PHE A 123 -9.54 -2.90 16.01
C PHE A 123 -10.96 -2.38 16.16
N SER A 124 -11.77 -2.47 15.10
CA SER A 124 -13.18 -2.11 15.15
C SER A 124 -13.97 -2.89 14.09
N PRO A 125 -15.26 -3.22 14.35
CA PRO A 125 -16.14 -3.79 13.33
C PRO A 125 -16.23 -2.93 12.06
N PHE A 126 -16.11 -1.60 12.22
CA PHE A 126 -16.06 -0.66 11.10
C PHE A 126 -14.87 -0.93 10.17
N ARG A 127 -13.70 -1.30 10.71
CA ARG A 127 -12.51 -1.63 9.93
C ARG A 127 -12.69 -2.90 9.11
N ILE A 128 -13.27 -3.94 9.69
CA ILE A 128 -13.57 -5.18 8.95
C ILE A 128 -14.53 -4.88 7.80
N ARG A 129 -15.59 -4.10 8.06
CA ARG A 129 -16.52 -3.67 7.00
C ARG A 129 -15.79 -2.90 5.89
N LYS A 130 -14.91 -1.96 6.25
CA LYS A 130 -14.09 -1.22 5.28
C LYS A 130 -13.19 -2.16 4.47
N GLY A 131 -12.55 -3.15 5.10
CA GLY A 131 -11.72 -4.13 4.41
C GLY A 131 -12.51 -5.04 3.47
N LEU A 132 -13.72 -5.46 3.86
CA LEU A 132 -14.61 -6.22 2.99
C LEU A 132 -15.08 -5.37 1.80
N SER A 133 -15.43 -4.09 2.02
CA SER A 133 -15.72 -3.14 0.93
C SER A 133 -14.52 -2.98 0.00
N TYR A 134 -13.31 -2.88 0.54
CA TYR A 134 -12.07 -2.78 -0.24
C TYR A 134 -11.82 -4.04 -1.10
N VAL A 135 -12.09 -5.24 -0.59
CA VAL A 135 -12.00 -6.47 -1.38
C VAL A 135 -13.11 -6.54 -2.44
N TRP A 136 -14.31 -6.07 -2.13
CA TRP A 136 -15.43 -6.02 -3.08
C TRP A 136 -15.15 -5.06 -4.23
N GLU A 137 -14.77 -3.82 -3.92
CA GLU A 137 -14.43 -2.76 -4.89
C GLU A 137 -13.31 -3.21 -5.85
N PHE A 138 -12.37 -4.03 -5.38
CA PHE A 138 -11.34 -4.63 -6.23
C PHE A 138 -11.92 -5.51 -7.34
N PHE A 139 -12.93 -6.33 -7.01
CA PHE A 139 -13.56 -7.27 -7.95
C PHE A 139 -14.75 -6.69 -8.71
N GLU A 140 -15.38 -5.61 -8.22
CA GLU A 140 -16.54 -4.98 -8.85
C GLU A 140 -16.27 -4.62 -10.33
N ASN A 141 -15.13 -3.97 -10.59
CA ASN A 141 -14.69 -3.62 -11.96
C ASN A 141 -13.90 -4.77 -12.66
N ARG A 142 -13.86 -5.95 -12.04
CA ARG A 142 -13.12 -7.15 -12.49
C ARG A 142 -14.00 -8.40 -12.38
N ALA A 143 -15.31 -8.27 -12.65
CA ALA A 143 -16.27 -9.35 -12.48
C ALA A 143 -15.93 -10.62 -13.28
N LEU A 144 -15.39 -10.49 -14.50
CA LEU A 144 -14.91 -11.64 -15.28
C LEU A 144 -13.74 -12.34 -14.58
N LEU A 145 -12.79 -11.58 -14.04
CA LEU A 145 -11.67 -12.13 -13.29
C LEU A 145 -12.16 -12.90 -12.06
N LEU A 146 -13.11 -12.34 -11.31
CA LEU A 146 -13.74 -13.01 -10.17
C LEU A 146 -14.42 -14.32 -10.61
N ALA A 147 -15.25 -14.26 -11.66
CA ALA A 147 -15.96 -15.42 -12.17
C ALA A 147 -14.98 -16.56 -12.55
N LEU A 148 -13.89 -16.22 -13.23
CA LEU A 148 -12.84 -17.17 -13.60
C LEU A 148 -12.13 -17.74 -12.36
N CYS A 149 -11.85 -16.93 -11.34
CA CYS A 149 -11.28 -17.43 -10.08
C CYS A 149 -12.20 -18.43 -9.37
N MET A 150 -13.51 -18.30 -9.52
CA MET A 150 -14.50 -19.19 -8.89
C MET A 150 -14.78 -20.47 -9.69
N MET A 151 -14.43 -20.52 -10.98
CA MET A 151 -14.68 -21.70 -11.84
C MET A 151 -14.09 -23.02 -11.33
N PRO A 152 -12.86 -23.09 -10.77
CA PRO A 152 -12.32 -24.33 -10.22
C PRO A 152 -13.20 -24.92 -9.11
N LEU A 153 -13.82 -24.05 -8.29
CA LEU A 153 -14.73 -24.44 -7.22
C LEU A 153 -16.08 -24.88 -7.77
N ALA A 154 -16.65 -24.12 -8.71
CA ALA A 154 -17.97 -24.40 -9.28
C ALA A 154 -18.04 -25.73 -10.06
N LEU A 155 -16.93 -26.14 -10.67
CA LEU A 155 -16.86 -27.35 -11.50
C LEU A 155 -16.31 -28.58 -10.74
N SER A 156 -16.09 -28.47 -9.42
CA SER A 156 -15.58 -29.54 -8.54
C SER A 156 -14.29 -30.23 -9.02
N ARG A 157 -13.49 -29.54 -9.84
CA ARG A 157 -12.23 -30.04 -10.41
C ARG A 157 -11.09 -29.11 -10.03
N VAL A 158 -10.75 -29.11 -8.75
CA VAL A 158 -9.62 -28.31 -8.26
C VAL A 158 -8.33 -29.12 -8.38
N SER A 159 -7.43 -28.70 -9.26
CA SER A 159 -6.08 -29.26 -9.36
C SER A 159 -5.30 -29.02 -8.05
N ASN A 160 -4.18 -29.72 -7.82
CA ASN A 160 -3.31 -29.39 -6.69
C ASN A 160 -2.80 -27.94 -6.74
N LEU A 161 -2.58 -27.42 -7.96
CA LEU A 161 -2.21 -26.03 -8.20
C LEU A 161 -3.36 -25.08 -7.84
N GLY A 162 -4.58 -25.35 -8.32
CA GLY A 162 -5.78 -24.60 -7.99
C GLY A 162 -6.04 -24.54 -6.49
N ARG A 163 -5.88 -25.67 -5.76
CA ARG A 163 -6.01 -25.70 -4.29
C ARG A 163 -4.99 -24.79 -3.63
N TYR A 164 -3.75 -24.77 -4.12
CA TYR A 164 -2.70 -23.91 -3.58
C TYR A 164 -3.00 -22.43 -3.83
N LEU A 165 -3.44 -22.10 -5.04
CA LEU A 165 -3.81 -20.74 -5.40
C LEU A 165 -5.02 -20.25 -4.60
N ILE A 166 -6.05 -21.08 -4.42
CA ILE A 166 -7.22 -20.76 -3.58
C ILE A 166 -6.79 -20.53 -2.14
N TRP A 167 -5.90 -21.36 -1.59
CA TRP A 167 -5.34 -21.17 -0.26
C TRP A 167 -4.60 -19.84 -0.13
N ALA A 168 -3.64 -19.57 -1.02
CA ALA A 168 -2.81 -18.38 -0.96
C ALA A 168 -3.62 -17.10 -1.17
N VAL A 169 -4.45 -17.06 -2.21
CA VAL A 169 -5.32 -15.92 -2.52
C VAL A 169 -6.37 -15.75 -1.43
N GLY A 170 -7.07 -16.82 -1.04
CA GLY A 170 -8.15 -16.77 -0.06
C GLY A 170 -7.71 -16.23 1.31
N ILE A 171 -6.56 -16.68 1.82
CA ILE A 171 -6.05 -16.16 3.09
C ILE A 171 -5.56 -14.72 2.95
N GLN A 172 -4.94 -14.34 1.82
CA GLN A 172 -4.57 -12.94 1.60
C GLN A 172 -5.81 -12.02 1.54
N LEU A 173 -6.88 -12.44 0.86
CA LEU A 173 -8.15 -11.69 0.84
C LEU A 173 -8.73 -11.55 2.25
N ALA A 174 -8.71 -12.64 3.04
CA ALA A 174 -9.15 -12.61 4.43
C ALA A 174 -8.29 -11.66 5.28
N TYR A 175 -6.97 -11.68 5.11
CA TYR A 175 -6.05 -10.77 5.79
C TYR A 175 -6.33 -9.31 5.44
N VAL A 176 -6.48 -8.97 4.16
CA VAL A 176 -6.80 -7.60 3.73
C VAL A 176 -8.17 -7.16 4.23
N GLY A 177 -9.16 -8.05 4.19
CA GLY A 177 -10.48 -7.82 4.76
C GLY A 177 -10.43 -7.56 6.28
N PHE A 178 -9.59 -8.28 7.00
CA PHE A 178 -9.38 -8.13 8.44
C PHE A 178 -8.65 -6.82 8.80
N VAL A 179 -7.58 -6.47 8.08
CA VAL A 179 -6.75 -5.29 8.37
C VAL A 179 -7.43 -3.97 7.96
N GLY A 180 -8.42 -4.03 7.05
CA GLY A 180 -9.25 -2.88 6.67
C GLY A 180 -8.85 -2.17 5.37
N GLY A 181 -8.09 -2.86 4.52
CA GLY A 181 -7.60 -2.33 3.24
C GLY A 181 -6.53 -1.24 3.37
N ASP A 182 -6.36 -0.45 2.31
CA ASP A 182 -5.44 0.69 2.23
C ASP A 182 -6.19 1.94 1.74
N TRP A 183 -5.62 3.11 1.96
CA TRP A 183 -6.14 4.37 1.41
C TRP A 183 -5.59 4.66 0.01
N MET A 184 -4.48 4.02 -0.38
CA MET A 184 -3.88 4.23 -1.70
C MET A 184 -4.82 3.78 -2.82
N PRO A 185 -4.82 4.49 -3.98
CA PRO A 185 -5.61 4.13 -5.16
C PRO A 185 -5.34 2.69 -5.61
N ASN A 186 -6.17 2.11 -6.49
CA ASN A 186 -5.94 0.78 -7.05
C ASN A 186 -5.57 -0.29 -6.01
N HIS A 187 -6.30 -0.42 -4.92
CA HIS A 187 -6.26 -1.63 -4.09
C HIS A 187 -4.88 -2.23 -3.75
N ARG A 188 -3.84 -1.41 -3.50
CA ARG A 188 -2.42 -1.81 -3.40
C ARG A 188 -2.16 -3.15 -2.68
N PHE A 189 -2.85 -3.39 -1.57
CA PHE A 189 -2.66 -4.57 -0.74
C PHE A 189 -3.06 -5.88 -1.44
N LEU A 190 -3.95 -5.82 -2.42
CA LEU A 190 -4.38 -6.93 -3.26
C LEU A 190 -3.49 -7.10 -4.49
N TYR A 191 -2.85 -6.02 -4.96
CA TYR A 191 -1.91 -6.08 -6.08
C TYR A 191 -0.68 -6.94 -5.80
N HIS A 192 -0.25 -7.00 -4.55
CA HIS A 192 0.83 -7.88 -4.11
C HIS A 192 0.62 -9.35 -4.52
N VAL A 193 -0.63 -9.82 -4.53
CA VAL A 193 -0.98 -11.20 -4.92
C VAL A 193 -1.70 -11.28 -6.25
N LEU A 194 -1.79 -10.19 -7.01
CA LEU A 194 -2.45 -10.18 -8.31
C LEU A 194 -1.91 -11.22 -9.30
N PRO A 195 -0.59 -11.50 -9.38
CA PRO A 195 -0.10 -12.60 -10.21
C PRO A 195 -0.71 -13.95 -9.82
N LEU A 196 -0.91 -14.21 -8.51
CA LEU A 196 -1.55 -15.44 -8.03
C LEU A 196 -3.05 -15.46 -8.35
N VAL A 197 -3.73 -14.32 -8.24
CA VAL A 197 -5.15 -14.17 -8.66
C VAL A 197 -5.30 -14.48 -10.16
N ILE A 198 -4.41 -13.96 -11.00
CA ILE A 198 -4.45 -14.19 -12.45
C ILE A 198 -4.10 -15.64 -12.79
N LEU A 199 -3.17 -16.27 -12.08
CA LEU A 199 -2.90 -17.70 -12.22
C LEU A 199 -4.12 -18.54 -11.82
N LEU A 200 -4.85 -18.14 -10.77
CA LEU A 200 -6.08 -18.81 -10.35
C LEU A 200 -7.17 -18.67 -11.42
N ALA A 201 -7.32 -17.48 -11.98
CA ALA A 201 -8.22 -17.25 -13.10
C ALA A 201 -7.83 -18.10 -14.32
N GLN A 202 -6.54 -18.25 -14.62
CA GLN A 202 -6.05 -19.11 -15.70
C GLN A 202 -6.41 -20.59 -15.46
N GLU A 203 -6.25 -21.11 -14.24
CA GLU A 203 -6.70 -22.46 -13.88
C GLU A 203 -8.21 -22.62 -14.06
N GLY A 204 -8.99 -21.59 -13.70
CA GLY A 204 -10.43 -21.55 -13.94
C GLY A 204 -10.81 -21.56 -15.41
N THR A 205 -10.12 -20.75 -16.22
CA THR A 205 -10.26 -20.74 -17.68
C THR A 205 -9.93 -22.11 -18.28
N TRP A 206 -8.83 -22.74 -17.83
CA TRP A 206 -8.43 -24.06 -18.30
C TRP A 206 -9.48 -25.13 -17.96
N ASN A 207 -10.00 -25.10 -16.74
CA ASN A 207 -11.08 -25.98 -16.31
C ASN A 207 -12.34 -25.77 -17.14
N LEU A 208 -12.77 -24.52 -17.36
CA LEU A 208 -13.93 -24.21 -18.20
C LEU A 208 -13.72 -24.72 -19.63
N TRP A 209 -12.53 -24.46 -20.20
CA TRP A 209 -12.17 -24.92 -21.53
C TRP A 209 -12.27 -26.45 -21.64
N GLY A 210 -11.75 -27.21 -20.68
CA GLY A 210 -11.84 -28.67 -20.69
C GLY A 210 -13.27 -29.22 -20.65
N HIS A 211 -14.25 -28.46 -20.14
CA HIS A 211 -15.67 -28.84 -20.18
C HIS A 211 -16.37 -28.44 -21.48
N LEU A 212 -15.93 -27.35 -22.12
CA LEU A 212 -16.51 -26.85 -23.36
C LEU A 212 -15.90 -27.54 -24.59
N GLU A 213 -14.59 -27.78 -24.59
CA GLU A 213 -13.82 -28.32 -25.73
C GLU A 213 -14.46 -29.54 -26.40
N PRO A 214 -14.96 -30.56 -25.67
CA PRO A 214 -15.58 -31.73 -26.30
C PRO A 214 -16.86 -31.42 -27.08
N ARG A 215 -17.51 -30.29 -26.80
CA ARG A 215 -18.79 -29.87 -27.40
C ARG A 215 -18.62 -28.86 -28.55
N LEU A 216 -17.39 -28.41 -28.81
CA LEU A 216 -17.12 -27.34 -29.76
C LEU A 216 -16.81 -27.87 -31.15
N THR A 217 -17.51 -27.36 -32.16
CA THR A 217 -17.30 -27.70 -33.58
C THR A 217 -16.01 -27.11 -34.15
N SER A 218 -15.54 -25.96 -33.62
CA SER A 218 -14.29 -25.32 -34.04
C SER A 218 -13.48 -24.80 -32.86
N LYS A 219 -12.46 -25.57 -32.46
CA LYS A 219 -11.56 -25.24 -31.34
C LYS A 219 -10.86 -23.90 -31.55
N ARG A 220 -10.33 -23.66 -32.76
CA ARG A 220 -9.63 -22.41 -33.09
C ARG A 220 -10.52 -21.18 -32.89
N ARG A 221 -11.74 -21.19 -33.41
CA ARG A 221 -12.68 -20.06 -33.26
C ARG A 221 -13.02 -19.80 -31.80
N ALA A 222 -13.28 -20.84 -31.03
CA ALA A 222 -13.61 -20.71 -29.62
C ALA A 222 -12.41 -20.22 -28.78
N SER A 223 -11.19 -20.68 -29.07
CA SER A 223 -9.98 -20.16 -28.41
C SER A 223 -9.73 -18.70 -28.75
N THR A 224 -9.92 -18.30 -30.02
CA THR A 224 -9.83 -16.88 -30.43
C THR A 224 -10.89 -16.04 -29.73
N LEU A 225 -12.14 -16.49 -29.67
CA LEU A 225 -13.22 -15.78 -28.98
C LEU A 225 -12.95 -15.65 -27.48
N LEU A 226 -12.50 -16.72 -26.83
CA LEU A 226 -12.13 -16.69 -25.42
C LEU A 226 -10.99 -15.69 -25.16
N MET A 227 -9.95 -15.71 -25.99
CA MET A 227 -8.86 -14.73 -25.91
C MET A 227 -9.39 -13.29 -26.10
N ALA A 228 -10.27 -13.07 -27.07
CA ALA A 228 -10.86 -11.77 -27.32
C ALA A 228 -11.72 -11.28 -26.14
N ILE A 229 -12.47 -12.17 -25.49
CA ILE A 229 -13.25 -11.86 -24.27
C ILE A 229 -12.30 -11.49 -23.11
N LEU A 230 -11.23 -12.26 -22.90
CA LEU A 230 -10.26 -12.00 -21.84
C LEU A 230 -9.53 -10.67 -22.04
N LEU A 231 -9.04 -10.42 -23.26
CA LEU A 231 -8.36 -9.17 -23.60
C LEU A 231 -9.32 -7.98 -23.60
N GLY A 232 -10.54 -8.15 -24.12
CA GLY A 232 -11.58 -7.12 -24.12
C GLY A 232 -11.99 -6.73 -22.70
N SER A 233 -12.13 -7.70 -21.78
CA SER A 233 -12.39 -7.42 -20.38
C SER A 233 -11.22 -6.70 -19.71
N ALA A 234 -9.98 -7.10 -19.98
CA ALA A 234 -8.81 -6.43 -19.43
C ALA A 234 -8.68 -4.98 -19.94
N ALA A 235 -8.97 -4.77 -21.24
CA ALA A 235 -8.99 -3.44 -21.85
C ALA A 235 -10.11 -2.56 -21.28
N LEU A 236 -11.29 -3.13 -20.99
CA LEU A 236 -12.39 -2.40 -20.35
C LEU A 236 -12.03 -1.99 -18.93
N THR A 237 -11.45 -2.88 -18.12
CA THR A 237 -10.95 -2.54 -16.78
C THR A 237 -9.89 -1.44 -16.86
N LEU A 238 -8.94 -1.54 -17.80
CA LEU A 238 -7.93 -0.50 -18.02
C LEU A 238 -8.58 0.84 -18.40
N TYR A 239 -9.57 0.83 -19.28
CA TYR A 239 -10.29 2.03 -19.69
C TYR A 239 -11.01 2.68 -18.50
N GLU A 240 -11.72 1.91 -17.68
CA GLU A 240 -12.40 2.43 -16.48
C GLU A 240 -11.40 2.96 -15.44
N ASP A 241 -10.28 2.26 -15.20
CA ASP A 241 -9.25 2.73 -14.28
C ASP A 241 -8.62 4.06 -14.78
N VAL A 242 -8.40 4.23 -16.09
CA VAL A 242 -7.92 5.49 -16.68
C VAL A 242 -8.99 6.58 -16.60
N ARG A 243 -10.24 6.27 -16.95
CA ARG A 243 -11.37 7.20 -16.96
C ARG A 243 -11.68 7.75 -15.58
N ALA A 244 -11.61 6.89 -14.56
CA ALA A 244 -11.80 7.28 -13.17
C ALA A 244 -10.59 8.04 -12.58
N GLY A 245 -9.56 8.33 -13.39
CA GLY A 245 -8.39 9.07 -12.95
C GLY A 245 -7.56 8.30 -11.91
N ILE A 246 -7.65 6.96 -11.93
CA ILE A 246 -6.99 6.08 -10.96
C ILE A 246 -5.56 5.71 -11.42
N LEU A 247 -5.08 6.25 -12.55
CA LEU A 247 -3.64 6.49 -12.66
C LEU A 247 -3.23 7.27 -11.41
N PRO A 248 -2.13 6.90 -10.71
CA PRO A 248 -1.64 7.70 -9.59
C PRO A 248 -1.64 9.16 -10.03
N ASP A 249 -2.65 9.90 -9.56
CA ASP A 249 -3.02 11.18 -10.16
C ASP A 249 -1.80 12.08 -10.07
N LYS A 250 -1.65 12.98 -11.06
CA LYS A 250 -0.74 14.12 -10.88
C LYS A 250 -1.00 14.72 -9.49
N GLN A 251 -2.23 14.81 -9.02
CA GLN A 251 -2.53 15.38 -7.70
C GLN A 251 -1.98 14.66 -6.46
N PHE A 252 -1.72 13.34 -6.50
CA PHE A 252 -1.20 12.60 -5.33
C PHE A 252 0.31 12.38 -5.37
N PHE A 253 0.89 12.42 -6.57
CA PHE A 253 2.31 12.18 -6.81
C PHE A 253 2.99 13.33 -7.56
N ASP A 254 2.38 14.53 -7.65
CA ASP A 254 3.09 15.73 -8.12
C ASP A 254 4.10 16.13 -7.04
N HIS A 255 5.21 15.42 -7.08
CA HIS A 255 6.40 15.62 -6.29
C HIS A 255 6.96 17.04 -6.47
N HIS A 256 6.52 17.77 -7.51
CA HIS A 256 6.93 19.13 -7.76
C HIS A 256 6.47 20.08 -6.65
N GLU A 257 5.18 20.08 -6.26
CA GLU A 257 4.69 21.01 -5.22
C GLU A 257 5.36 20.75 -3.88
N ALA A 258 5.49 19.47 -3.49
CA ALA A 258 6.18 19.08 -2.26
C ALA A 258 7.67 19.44 -2.29
N LYS A 259 8.33 19.31 -3.44
CA LYS A 259 9.73 19.73 -3.62
C LYS A 259 9.85 21.25 -3.52
N VAL A 260 9.03 22.01 -4.24
CA VAL A 260 9.02 23.49 -4.20
C VAL A 260 8.80 23.98 -2.77
N ILE A 261 7.86 23.38 -2.04
CA ILE A 261 7.63 23.69 -0.62
C ILE A 261 8.89 23.39 0.21
N GLY A 262 9.48 22.20 0.07
CA GLY A 262 10.67 21.79 0.81
C GLY A 262 11.88 22.69 0.57
N GLU A 263 12.09 23.12 -0.68
CA GLU A 263 13.15 24.04 -1.07
C GLU A 263 12.88 25.46 -0.52
N ALA A 264 11.66 25.98 -0.71
CA ALA A 264 11.28 27.32 -0.25
C ALA A 264 11.35 27.46 1.28
N LEU A 265 11.07 26.38 2.03
CA LEU A 265 11.16 26.40 3.49
C LEU A 265 12.57 26.75 3.99
N ASN A 266 13.62 26.34 3.27
CA ASN A 266 15.01 26.66 3.64
C ASN A 266 15.34 28.15 3.55
N ASP A 267 14.63 28.89 2.70
CA ASP A 267 14.81 30.34 2.54
C ASP A 267 13.88 31.13 3.49
N LEU A 268 12.74 30.55 3.84
CA LEU A 268 11.70 31.18 4.65
C LEU A 268 11.92 31.04 6.15
N LEU A 269 12.60 29.98 6.59
CA LEU A 269 12.80 29.68 8.00
C LEU A 269 14.28 29.77 8.41
N PRO A 270 14.58 30.25 9.63
CA PRO A 270 15.93 30.20 10.18
C PRO A 270 16.46 28.77 10.29
N GLU A 271 17.79 28.62 10.20
CA GLU A 271 18.45 27.34 10.46
C GLU A 271 18.07 26.80 11.85
N GLY A 272 17.81 25.48 11.93
CA GLY A 272 17.36 24.83 13.16
C GLY A 272 15.86 24.96 13.47
N SER A 273 15.07 25.60 12.60
CA SER A 273 13.61 25.60 12.74
C SER A 273 13.00 24.21 12.76
N VAL A 274 11.84 24.09 13.42
CA VAL A 274 11.06 22.85 13.54
C VAL A 274 9.76 22.99 12.75
N ILE A 275 9.43 21.99 11.93
CA ILE A 275 8.25 22.01 11.05
C ILE A 275 7.36 20.81 11.36
N ALA A 276 6.09 21.04 11.62
CA ALA A 276 5.12 19.96 11.82
C ALA A 276 4.34 19.66 10.54
N LEU A 277 4.40 18.42 10.06
CA LEU A 277 3.79 17.98 8.80
C LEU A 277 3.06 16.65 8.94
N GLU A 278 1.95 16.49 8.21
CA GLU A 278 1.32 15.18 7.97
C GLU A 278 2.06 14.35 6.91
N TRP A 279 2.80 15.03 6.03
CA TRP A 279 3.44 14.44 4.86
C TRP A 279 4.92 14.18 5.13
N GLY A 280 5.25 12.90 5.34
CA GLY A 280 6.63 12.42 5.31
C GLY A 280 7.18 12.30 3.87
N GLY A 281 8.50 12.19 3.73
CA GLY A 281 9.16 11.95 2.45
C GLY A 281 9.74 13.21 1.83
N ILE A 282 9.12 13.74 0.77
CA ILE A 282 9.73 14.73 -0.13
C ILE A 282 10.03 16.06 0.57
N ILE A 283 9.07 16.64 1.31
CA ILE A 283 9.34 17.88 2.04
C ILE A 283 10.50 17.68 3.04
N PRO A 284 10.45 16.67 3.94
CA PRO A 284 11.59 16.35 4.82
C PRO A 284 12.92 16.10 4.10
N TYR A 285 12.89 15.56 2.88
CA TYR A 285 14.09 15.29 2.10
C TYR A 285 14.75 16.56 1.53
N TYR A 286 13.95 17.53 1.08
CA TYR A 286 14.44 18.78 0.49
C TYR A 286 14.65 19.90 1.52
N THR A 287 13.98 19.83 2.67
CA THR A 287 14.21 20.78 3.76
C THR A 287 15.40 20.36 4.63
N ARG A 288 16.11 21.33 5.21
CA ARG A 288 17.18 21.13 6.19
C ARG A 288 16.70 21.27 7.63
N HIS A 289 15.40 21.47 7.82
CA HIS A 289 14.77 21.66 9.12
C HIS A 289 14.36 20.34 9.76
N GLU A 290 14.25 20.34 11.09
CA GLU A 290 13.67 19.21 11.81
C GLU A 290 12.19 19.10 11.45
N VAL A 291 11.72 17.88 11.15
CA VAL A 291 10.31 17.62 10.86
C VAL A 291 9.67 16.79 11.96
N LEU A 292 8.67 17.38 12.61
CA LEU A 292 7.76 16.72 13.53
C LEU A 292 6.61 16.08 12.73
N ASP A 293 6.55 14.76 12.71
CA ASP A 293 5.48 14.02 12.05
C ASP A 293 4.21 14.02 12.89
N THR A 294 3.13 14.56 12.33
CA THR A 294 1.88 14.74 13.05
C THR A 294 0.93 13.53 12.94
N PHE A 295 1.31 12.46 12.23
CA PHE A 295 0.55 11.21 12.14
C PHE A 295 1.12 10.04 12.95
N GLY A 296 2.24 10.23 13.64
CA GLY A 296 2.84 9.20 14.50
C GLY A 296 3.42 8.01 13.73
N ILE A 297 3.79 8.19 12.47
CA ILE A 297 4.65 7.26 11.73
C ILE A 297 6.08 7.29 12.26
N THR A 298 6.63 8.47 12.58
CA THR A 298 7.98 8.64 13.13
C THR A 298 7.99 9.22 14.54
N ASP A 299 6.88 9.81 15.01
CA ASP A 299 6.75 10.31 16.38
C ASP A 299 6.11 9.24 17.30
N ARG A 300 6.80 8.87 18.38
CA ARG A 300 6.39 7.76 19.27
C ARG A 300 5.20 8.16 20.13
N GLU A 301 5.22 9.38 20.66
CA GLU A 301 4.21 9.95 21.53
C GLU A 301 2.86 10.04 20.81
N ILE A 302 2.85 10.47 19.55
CA ILE A 302 1.64 10.45 18.70
C ILE A 302 1.21 9.02 18.39
N SER A 303 2.14 8.14 18.06
CA SER A 303 1.83 6.76 17.65
C SER A 303 1.19 5.91 18.75
N GLY A 304 1.61 6.12 20.00
CA GLY A 304 1.25 5.30 21.15
C GLY A 304 0.44 6.04 22.21
N GLY A 305 0.06 7.29 21.95
CA GLY A 305 -0.78 8.08 22.85
C GLY A 305 -2.21 7.56 22.92
N ASP A 306 -3.03 8.25 23.71
CA ASP A 306 -4.48 8.09 23.68
C ASP A 306 -5.10 9.46 23.51
N PHE A 307 -5.15 9.89 22.24
CA PHE A 307 -5.66 11.22 21.90
C PHE A 307 -7.15 11.15 21.53
N PRO A 308 -7.94 12.15 21.94
CA PRO A 308 -9.38 12.17 21.71
C PRO A 308 -9.77 12.34 20.24
N SER A 309 -8.82 12.72 19.38
CA SER A 309 -9.05 13.00 17.96
C SER A 309 -8.32 12.00 17.06
N SER A 310 -8.99 11.57 15.99
CA SER A 310 -8.37 10.76 14.94
C SER A 310 -8.71 11.26 13.54
N ILE A 311 -7.76 11.08 12.62
CA ILE A 311 -7.85 11.40 11.19
C ILE A 311 -7.53 10.11 10.43
N TRP A 312 -8.45 9.66 9.56
CA TRP A 312 -8.28 8.40 8.81
C TRP A 312 -7.97 7.16 9.69
N GLY A 313 -8.38 7.19 10.97
CA GLY A 313 -8.08 6.13 11.95
C GLY A 313 -6.70 6.23 12.61
N ARG A 314 -6.00 7.37 12.46
CA ARG A 314 -4.73 7.70 13.12
C ARG A 314 -4.96 8.76 14.18
N GLN A 315 -4.33 8.62 15.33
CA GLN A 315 -4.45 9.62 16.39
C GLN A 315 -3.75 10.93 16.01
N VAL A 316 -4.31 12.05 16.47
CA VAL A 316 -3.71 13.40 16.31
C VAL A 316 -3.93 14.22 17.57
N SER A 317 -2.96 15.07 17.91
CA SER A 317 -3.10 16.05 18.99
C SER A 317 -2.46 17.39 18.62
N PRO A 318 -3.30 18.39 18.29
CA PRO A 318 -2.85 19.77 18.16
C PRO A 318 -2.12 20.29 19.39
N GLU A 319 -2.53 19.87 20.59
CA GLU A 319 -1.96 20.30 21.87
C GLU A 319 -0.54 19.76 22.07
N TYR A 320 -0.31 18.48 21.77
CA TYR A 320 1.03 17.90 21.76
C TYR A 320 1.90 18.53 20.67
N VAL A 321 1.37 18.71 19.46
CA VAL A 321 2.12 19.37 18.38
C VAL A 321 2.51 20.79 18.78
N ALA A 322 1.60 21.56 19.40
CA ALA A 322 1.90 22.90 19.91
C ALA A 322 2.95 22.89 21.03
N SER A 323 2.92 21.91 21.94
CA SER A 323 3.88 21.82 23.04
C SER A 323 5.32 21.51 22.59
N ARG A 324 5.48 20.92 21.40
CA ARG A 324 6.77 20.75 20.73
C ARG A 324 7.29 22.03 20.08
N GLY A 325 6.50 23.10 20.05
CA GLY A 325 6.88 24.42 19.55
C GLY A 325 7.38 24.47 18.11
N PRO A 326 6.71 23.83 17.11
CA PRO A 326 7.08 23.99 15.70
C PRO A 326 6.92 25.44 15.24
N ASP A 327 7.81 25.94 14.38
CA ASP A 327 7.71 27.29 13.79
C ASP A 327 6.63 27.36 12.71
N LEU A 328 6.35 26.21 12.07
CA LEU A 328 5.37 26.06 11.02
C LEU A 328 4.63 24.72 11.17
N VAL A 329 3.32 24.73 10.99
CA VAL A 329 2.45 23.55 10.94
C VAL A 329 1.64 23.58 9.64
N ALA A 330 1.82 22.55 8.81
CA ALA A 330 1.08 22.42 7.55
C ALA A 330 0.59 20.99 7.32
N PRO A 331 -0.74 20.76 7.28
CA PRO A 331 -1.31 19.43 7.08
C PRO A 331 -1.24 18.93 5.64
N CYS A 332 -0.86 19.76 4.67
CA CYS A 332 -0.71 19.28 3.29
C CYS A 332 0.31 20.04 2.46
N ALA A 333 0.90 19.31 1.52
CA ALA A 333 1.81 19.80 0.50
C ALA A 333 1.04 20.23 -0.76
N ARG A 334 0.26 21.31 -0.68
CA ARG A 334 -0.52 21.79 -1.83
C ARG A 334 -0.37 23.29 -2.08
N ILE A 335 0.07 23.65 -3.27
CA ILE A 335 0.19 25.03 -3.74
C ILE A 335 -1.10 25.45 -4.43
N PHE A 336 -1.53 26.68 -4.18
CA PHE A 336 -2.74 27.26 -4.77
C PHE A 336 -2.39 28.43 -5.69
N PRO A 337 -3.15 28.62 -6.79
CA PRO A 337 -2.86 29.68 -7.77
C PRO A 337 -3.16 31.09 -7.24
N THR A 338 -3.96 31.20 -6.18
CA THR A 338 -4.35 32.49 -5.58
C THR A 338 -4.46 32.38 -4.06
N GLU A 339 -4.19 33.48 -3.36
CA GLU A 339 -4.37 33.58 -1.91
C GLU A 339 -5.82 33.25 -1.50
N LYS A 340 -6.81 33.72 -2.27
CA LYS A 340 -8.23 33.41 -2.03
C LYS A 340 -8.54 31.92 -2.16
N ALA A 341 -7.85 31.19 -3.05
CA ALA A 341 -7.99 29.74 -3.16
C ALA A 341 -7.33 29.02 -1.97
N ALA A 342 -6.12 29.44 -1.59
CA ALA A 342 -5.44 28.93 -0.40
C ALA A 342 -6.28 29.13 0.86
N LEU A 343 -6.79 30.33 1.12
CA LEU A 343 -7.62 30.62 2.28
C LEU A 343 -8.91 29.79 2.29
N ARG A 344 -9.58 29.63 1.14
CA ARG A 344 -10.77 28.78 1.04
C ARG A 344 -10.48 27.31 1.37
N SER A 345 -9.30 26.81 1.04
CA SER A 345 -8.90 25.44 1.37
C SER A 345 -8.84 25.18 2.88
N THR A 346 -8.56 26.19 3.69
CA THR A 346 -8.48 26.06 5.16
C THR A 346 -9.85 25.99 5.86
N ARG A 347 -10.91 26.43 5.18
CA ARG A 347 -12.27 26.57 5.75
C ARG A 347 -13.26 25.50 5.27
N GLY A 348 -12.90 24.72 4.25
CA GLY A 348 -13.80 23.73 3.62
C GLY A 348 -13.54 22.28 4.04
N LYS A 349 -14.31 21.35 3.48
CA LYS A 349 -13.96 19.91 3.41
C LYS A 349 -12.85 19.68 2.37
N ALA A 350 -11.82 20.51 2.38
CA ALA A 350 -10.69 20.38 1.47
C ALA A 350 -9.95 19.05 1.75
N PRO A 351 -9.23 18.49 0.76
CA PRO A 351 -8.49 17.23 0.94
C PRO A 351 -7.37 17.32 1.99
N CYS A 352 -7.00 18.53 2.42
CA CYS A 352 -6.03 18.82 3.45
C CYS A 352 -6.73 18.90 4.81
N ASN A 353 -6.29 18.15 5.82
CA ASN A 353 -6.98 18.05 7.12
C ASN A 353 -6.83 19.30 8.01
N TYR A 354 -6.83 20.50 7.42
CA TYR A 354 -6.78 21.79 8.11
C TYR A 354 -7.79 21.89 9.25
N ARG A 355 -8.96 21.28 9.15
CA ARG A 355 -9.97 21.27 10.22
C ARG A 355 -9.41 20.91 11.61
N TYR A 356 -8.42 20.01 11.68
CA TYR A 356 -7.86 19.55 12.95
C TYR A 356 -6.78 20.51 13.48
N TYR A 357 -5.89 20.97 12.60
CA TYR A 357 -4.83 21.92 12.98
C TYR A 357 -5.33 23.35 13.10
N MET A 358 -6.47 23.72 12.51
CA MET A 358 -7.08 25.04 12.68
C MET A 358 -7.43 25.35 14.14
N ARG A 359 -7.48 24.35 15.03
CA ARG A 359 -7.50 24.61 16.48
C ARG A 359 -6.25 25.40 16.90
N MET A 360 -5.08 25.04 16.37
CA MET A 360 -3.82 25.76 16.60
C MET A 360 -3.87 27.19 16.07
N ASN A 361 -4.73 27.55 15.12
CA ASN A 361 -4.92 28.96 14.74
C ASN A 361 -5.66 29.72 15.86
N ASN A 362 -4.98 29.92 16.98
CA ASN A 362 -5.46 30.52 18.20
C ASN A 362 -4.29 31.25 18.87
N PRO A 363 -4.38 32.58 19.07
CA PRO A 363 -3.36 33.35 19.76
C PRO A 363 -3.02 32.82 21.15
N SER A 364 -3.96 32.18 21.86
CA SER A 364 -3.70 31.58 23.18
C SER A 364 -2.75 30.38 23.12
N MET A 365 -2.62 29.74 21.95
CA MET A 365 -1.62 28.70 21.70
C MET A 365 -0.34 29.26 21.06
N GLY A 366 -0.29 30.57 20.78
CA GLY A 366 0.88 31.21 20.17
C GLY A 366 0.99 31.02 18.65
N TYR A 367 -0.13 30.74 17.96
CA TYR A 367 -0.12 30.39 16.54
C TYR A 367 -1.19 31.12 15.75
N VAL A 368 -0.88 31.44 14.48
CA VAL A 368 -1.78 32.14 13.55
C VAL A 368 -1.72 31.53 12.16
N LEU A 369 -2.86 31.51 11.45
CA LEU A 369 -2.93 31.11 10.05
C LEU A 369 -2.33 32.20 9.17
N LYS A 370 -1.39 31.81 8.31
CA LYS A 370 -0.81 32.65 7.26
C LYS A 370 -0.91 31.96 5.91
N ILE A 371 -1.05 32.77 4.86
CA ILE A 371 -0.92 32.30 3.49
C ILE A 371 0.45 32.74 2.99
N LEU A 372 1.38 31.78 2.92
CA LEU A 372 2.75 32.03 2.48
C LEU A 372 2.77 32.14 0.96
N ARG A 373 3.52 33.12 0.44
CA ARG A 373 3.77 33.27 -0.99
C ARG A 373 5.12 32.65 -1.32
N LEU A 374 5.12 31.52 -2.02
CA LEU A 374 6.34 30.78 -2.39
C LEU A 374 6.94 31.28 -3.72
N GLY A 375 6.12 31.94 -4.54
CA GLY A 375 6.49 32.42 -5.86
C GLY A 375 5.34 33.18 -6.52
N GLU A 376 5.50 33.56 -7.78
CA GLU A 376 4.41 34.16 -8.56
C GLU A 376 3.29 33.13 -8.78
N GLY A 377 2.07 33.46 -8.34
CA GLY A 377 0.94 32.54 -8.44
C GLY A 377 1.04 31.30 -7.55
N GLN A 378 1.94 31.26 -6.57
CA GLN A 378 2.13 30.11 -5.69
C GLN A 378 1.88 30.48 -4.23
N TYR A 379 0.74 30.05 -3.71
CA TYR A 379 0.29 30.35 -2.35
C TYR A 379 0.10 29.07 -1.54
N TRP A 380 0.66 29.02 -0.33
CA TRP A 380 0.58 27.85 0.54
C TRP A 380 0.07 28.25 1.94
N PRO A 381 -1.10 27.73 2.36
CA PRO A 381 -1.59 27.98 3.71
C PRO A 381 -0.74 27.23 4.74
N ALA A 382 -0.39 27.89 5.84
CA ALA A 382 0.32 27.30 6.96
C ALA A 382 -0.07 27.97 8.27
N ILE A 383 0.01 27.24 9.38
CA ILE A 383 -0.15 27.81 10.72
C ILE A 383 1.25 28.05 11.26
N VAL A 384 1.55 29.29 11.63
CA VAL A 384 2.91 29.71 12.03
C VAL A 384 2.89 30.28 13.44
N LYS A 385 4.04 30.23 14.13
CA LYS A 385 4.19 30.91 15.43
C LYS A 385 3.88 32.39 15.31
N ALA A 386 3.04 32.92 16.19
CA ALA A 386 2.55 34.29 16.17
C ALA A 386 3.65 35.34 16.42
N ASP A 387 4.69 34.97 17.16
CA ASP A 387 5.89 35.76 17.43
C ASP A 387 7.07 35.40 16.49
N GLY A 388 6.86 34.43 15.60
CA GLY A 388 7.87 33.91 14.69
C GLY A 388 8.10 34.77 13.44
N PRO A 389 9.16 34.46 12.67
CA PRO A 389 9.56 35.25 11.50
C PRO A 389 8.50 35.26 10.39
N LEU A 390 7.69 34.20 10.27
CA LEU A 390 6.64 34.08 9.26
C LEU A 390 5.32 34.77 9.62
N ALA A 391 5.17 35.25 10.87
CA ALA A 391 3.97 35.95 11.30
C ALA A 391 3.98 37.44 10.97
N LYS A 392 5.17 38.03 10.80
CA LYS A 392 5.38 39.40 10.33
C LYS A 392 5.16 39.45 8.83
#